data_AF-A0A8S3JDZ1-F1
#
_entry.id   AF-A0A8S3JDZ1-F1
#
_cell.length_a   1.000
_cell.length_b   1.000
_cell.length_c   1.000
_cell.angle_alpha   90.00
_cell.angle_beta   90.00
_cell.angle_gamma   90.00
#
_symmetry.space_group_name_H-M   'P 1'
#
loop_
_entity.id
_entity.type
_entity.pdbx_description
1 polymer ?
#
loop_
_entity_poly.entity_id
_entity_poly.type
_entity_poly.pdbx_seq_one_letter_code
_entity_poly.pdbx_strand_id
1 'polypeptide(L)'
;MLDEAEIANYHEIDDAQETKTKNETSLQHGTIRGSNVSSSFNDFLFKPELVRFVMDFGFEHPSEVQRQSIPQAILGTDIVCQAKSGMGKTTVFILATLQQLKPVDGQVSVLVLCHTSNLAFSIRHEYERFCKYMSAVKVLAFVG
;
A
#
# COMPACT_ATOMS: atom_id res chain seq x y z
N MET A 1 -4.54 -22.56 21.42
CA MET A 1 -5.24 -21.46 22.10
C MET A 1 -4.19 -20.83 22.99
N LEU A 2 -3.75 -19.61 22.68
CA LEU A 2 -2.76 -18.91 23.49
C LEU A 2 -3.43 -18.40 24.78
N ASP A 3 -2.65 -18.25 25.83
CA ASP A 3 -3.12 -17.95 27.18
C ASP A 3 -3.35 -16.45 27.41
N GLU A 4 -4.30 -16.12 28.29
CA GLU A 4 -4.68 -14.72 28.58
C GLU A 4 -3.55 -13.92 29.26
N ALA A 5 -2.50 -14.60 29.73
CA ALA A 5 -1.35 -14.00 30.39
C ALA A 5 -0.44 -13.18 29.44
N GLU A 6 -0.30 -13.56 28.16
CA GLU A 6 0.48 -12.76 27.20
C GLU A 6 -0.22 -11.44 26.81
N ILE A 7 -1.55 -11.38 26.91
CA ILE A 7 -2.35 -10.23 26.47
C ILE A 7 -2.19 -9.03 27.42
N ALA A 8 -1.97 -9.29 28.71
CA ALA A 8 -1.87 -8.25 29.74
C ALA A 8 -0.64 -7.32 29.59
N ASN A 9 0.44 -7.80 28.96
CA ASN A 9 1.70 -7.05 28.83
C ASN A 9 1.68 -5.98 27.70
N TYR A 10 0.58 -5.84 26.95
CA TYR A 10 0.49 -4.93 25.80
C TYR A 10 -0.06 -3.53 26.12
N HIS A 11 -0.37 -3.22 27.39
CA HIS A 11 -1.13 -2.03 27.77
C HIS A 11 -0.39 -0.97 28.63
N GLU A 12 0.87 -1.18 29.01
CA GLU A 12 1.59 -0.27 29.93
C GLU A 12 2.93 0.30 29.39
N ILE A 13 2.95 0.85 28.16
CA ILE A 13 4.00 1.80 27.76
C ILE A 13 3.42 2.87 26.81
N ASP A 14 2.87 3.95 27.36
CA ASP A 14 2.71 5.21 26.62
C ASP A 14 2.64 6.39 27.61
N ASP A 15 3.79 6.75 28.18
CA ASP A 15 3.98 8.00 28.91
C ASP A 15 5.45 8.45 28.90
N ALA A 16 5.66 9.77 29.00
CA ALA A 16 6.94 10.52 29.00
C ALA A 16 7.68 10.71 27.64
N GLN A 17 7.84 12.00 27.28
CA GLN A 17 8.77 12.50 26.26
C GLN A 17 10.19 12.63 26.83
N GLU A 18 11.25 12.43 26.02
CA GLU A 18 12.41 13.34 26.05
C GLU A 18 13.34 13.23 24.82
N THR A 19 14.25 14.20 24.67
CA THR A 19 15.08 14.42 23.47
C THR A 19 16.58 14.28 23.79
N LYS A 20 17.35 13.48 23.02
CA LYS A 20 18.71 13.83 22.49
C LYS A 20 19.48 12.65 21.84
N THR A 21 20.37 13.02 20.93
CA THR A 21 21.27 12.17 20.12
C THR A 21 22.40 11.51 20.92
N LYS A 22 22.77 10.26 20.57
CA LYS A 22 24.17 9.79 20.48
C LYS A 22 24.28 8.45 19.72
N ASN A 23 25.38 8.28 18.98
CA ASN A 23 25.72 7.05 18.25
C ASN A 23 26.44 6.06 19.17
N GLU A 24 26.22 4.75 18.98
CA GLU A 24 27.24 3.71 19.18
C GLU A 24 26.90 2.41 18.43
N THR A 25 27.89 1.53 18.25
CA THR A 25 27.89 0.46 17.22
C THR A 25 28.76 -0.72 17.69
N SER A 26 28.56 -1.99 17.33
CA SER A 26 27.72 -2.62 16.28
C SER A 26 27.34 -4.05 16.71
N LEU A 27 26.44 -4.75 15.99
CA LEU A 27 26.52 -6.21 15.76
C LEU A 27 25.69 -6.64 14.53
N GLN A 28 26.13 -7.70 13.84
CA GLN A 28 25.78 -7.98 12.43
C GLN A 28 24.90 -9.23 12.26
N HIS A 29 23.89 -9.14 11.37
CA HIS A 29 23.39 -10.31 10.66
C HIS A 29 22.78 -9.97 9.30
N GLY A 30 23.12 -10.73 8.25
CA GLY A 30 22.38 -10.77 6.97
C GLY A 30 22.43 -9.53 6.07
N THR A 31 23.44 -9.40 5.21
CA THR A 31 23.46 -8.37 4.15
C THR A 31 22.52 -8.70 3.00
N ILE A 32 21.52 -7.84 2.75
CA ILE A 32 20.99 -7.56 1.41
C ILE A 32 21.15 -6.04 1.18
N ARG A 33 22.33 -5.62 0.70
CA ARG A 33 22.56 -4.24 0.23
C ARG A 33 22.09 -4.13 -1.21
N GLY A 34 20.84 -3.72 -1.41
CA GLY A 34 20.25 -3.68 -2.76
C GLY A 34 18.82 -3.16 -2.83
N SER A 35 18.49 -2.08 -2.13
CA SER A 35 17.23 -1.35 -2.36
C SER A 35 17.47 0.16 -2.36
N ASN A 36 17.18 0.80 -3.50
CA ASN A 36 16.96 2.23 -3.52
C ASN A 36 15.69 2.50 -2.71
N VAL A 37 15.82 3.18 -1.56
CA VAL A 37 14.65 3.54 -0.75
C VAL A 37 13.90 4.64 -1.49
N SER A 38 12.86 4.24 -2.23
CA SER A 38 11.92 5.14 -2.90
C SER A 38 11.35 6.11 -1.86
N SER A 39 11.80 7.36 -1.96
CA SER A 39 11.53 8.44 -1.01
C SER A 39 10.29 9.23 -1.43
N SER A 40 9.92 9.15 -2.71
CA SER A 40 8.69 9.71 -3.29
C SER A 40 7.97 8.68 -4.15
N PHE A 41 6.66 8.85 -4.35
CA PHE A 41 5.90 8.05 -5.31
C PHE A 41 6.39 8.18 -6.76
N ASN A 42 7.12 9.25 -7.10
CA ASN A 42 7.74 9.43 -8.41
C ASN A 42 8.83 8.38 -8.71
N ASP A 43 9.44 7.79 -7.68
CA ASP A 43 10.53 6.81 -7.82
C ASP A 43 10.04 5.44 -8.31
N PHE A 44 8.72 5.17 -8.27
CA PHE A 44 8.12 3.90 -8.65
C PHE A 44 7.84 3.74 -10.15
N LEU A 45 8.23 4.71 -10.99
CA LEU A 45 8.13 4.66 -12.46
C LEU A 45 6.71 4.32 -12.98
N PHE A 46 5.69 4.93 -12.40
CA PHE A 46 4.31 4.71 -12.84
C PHE A 46 4.01 5.28 -14.24
N LYS A 47 2.92 4.78 -14.83
CA LYS A 47 2.22 5.38 -15.98
C LYS A 47 1.96 6.89 -15.76
N PRO A 48 2.08 7.74 -16.79
CA PRO A 48 1.87 9.19 -16.67
C PRO A 48 0.54 9.60 -16.00
N GLU A 49 -0.53 8.84 -16.25
CA GLU A 49 -1.86 9.04 -15.68
C GLU A 49 -1.87 8.86 -14.14
N LEU A 50 -1.11 7.89 -13.62
CA LEU A 50 -0.95 7.67 -12.17
C LEU A 50 0.00 8.69 -11.55
N VAL A 51 1.09 9.06 -12.23
CA VAL A 51 1.99 10.13 -11.77
C VAL A 51 1.22 11.44 -11.61
N ARG A 52 0.39 11.79 -12.59
CA ARG A 52 -0.50 12.95 -12.51
C ARG A 52 -1.49 12.86 -11.35
N PHE A 53 -2.11 11.70 -11.12
CA PHE A 53 -2.99 11.48 -9.97
C PHE A 53 -2.25 11.70 -8.63
N VAL A 54 -1.06 11.11 -8.48
CA VAL A 54 -0.22 11.24 -7.28
C VAL A 54 0.10 12.71 -6.98
N MET A 55 0.47 13.48 -8.01
CA MET A 55 0.73 14.93 -7.89
C MET A 55 -0.53 15.72 -7.50
N ASP A 56 -1.65 15.51 -8.21
CA ASP A 56 -2.88 16.27 -8.00
C ASP A 56 -3.54 16.01 -6.62
N PHE A 57 -3.31 14.83 -6.03
CA PHE A 57 -3.84 14.43 -4.73
C PHE A 57 -2.84 14.60 -3.56
N GLY A 58 -1.65 15.18 -3.81
CA GLY A 58 -0.68 15.51 -2.75
C GLY A 58 -0.01 14.31 -2.08
N PHE A 59 0.16 13.19 -2.80
CA PHE A 59 0.86 12.01 -2.28
C PHE A 59 2.39 12.22 -2.32
N GLU A 60 2.94 12.91 -1.31
CA GLU A 60 4.38 13.20 -1.24
C GLU A 60 5.21 11.98 -0.87
N HIS A 61 4.91 11.36 0.28
CA HIS A 61 5.71 10.28 0.87
C HIS A 61 4.89 8.98 1.03
N PRO A 62 5.32 7.86 0.42
CA PRO A 62 4.70 6.55 0.64
C PRO A 62 4.91 6.07 2.08
N SER A 63 3.90 5.41 2.67
CA SER A 63 4.01 4.73 3.96
C SER A 63 5.00 3.56 3.90
N GLU A 64 5.44 3.02 5.04
CA GLU A 64 6.43 1.93 5.06
C GLU A 64 5.96 0.68 4.29
N VAL A 65 4.70 0.28 4.47
CA VAL A 65 4.12 -0.84 3.72
C VAL A 65 4.00 -0.54 2.23
N GLN A 66 3.77 0.73 1.86
CA GLN A 66 3.77 1.15 0.45
C GLN A 66 5.18 1.10 -0.15
N ARG A 67 6.20 1.61 0.56
CA ARG A 67 7.61 1.55 0.13
C ARG A 67 8.08 0.12 -0.10
N GLN A 68 7.75 -0.81 0.80
CA GLN A 68 8.15 -2.20 0.69
C GLN A 68 7.37 -2.95 -0.40
N SER A 69 6.05 -2.79 -0.46
CA SER A 69 5.21 -3.62 -1.33
C SER A 69 5.08 -3.08 -2.76
N ILE A 70 5.00 -1.77 -3.00
CA ILE A 70 4.74 -1.21 -4.35
C ILE A 70 5.79 -1.67 -5.38
N PRO A 71 7.11 -1.61 -5.13
CA PRO A 71 8.13 -2.00 -6.12
C PRO A 71 8.01 -3.45 -6.61
N GLN A 72 7.59 -4.37 -5.74
CA GLN A 72 7.37 -5.78 -6.12
C GLN A 72 5.98 -5.96 -6.74
N ALA A 73 4.98 -5.22 -6.26
CA ALA A 73 3.60 -5.35 -6.71
C ALA A 73 3.42 -4.91 -8.17
N ILE A 74 4.08 -3.82 -8.58
CA ILE A 74 4.04 -3.33 -9.97
C ILE A 74 4.70 -4.28 -10.99
N LEU A 75 5.56 -5.19 -10.52
CA LEU A 75 6.21 -6.22 -11.33
C LEU A 75 5.34 -7.49 -11.51
N GLY A 76 4.16 -7.54 -10.89
CA GLY A 76 3.25 -8.69 -10.97
C GLY A 76 3.69 -9.88 -10.12
N THR A 77 4.48 -9.64 -9.06
CA THR A 77 4.88 -10.68 -8.10
C THR A 77 3.80 -10.87 -7.04
N ASP A 78 3.54 -12.12 -6.65
CA ASP A 78 2.62 -12.45 -5.54
C ASP A 78 3.15 -11.88 -4.21
N ILE A 79 2.27 -11.22 -3.45
CA ILE A 79 2.62 -10.53 -2.21
C ILE A 79 1.68 -10.91 -1.08
N VAL A 80 2.27 -11.37 0.02
CA VAL A 80 1.61 -11.42 1.34
C VAL A 80 2.03 -10.18 2.13
N CYS A 81 1.06 -9.34 2.49
CA CYS A 81 1.32 -8.05 3.14
C CYS A 81 0.50 -7.92 4.44
N GLN A 82 1.20 -7.86 5.58
CA GLN A 82 0.61 -7.60 6.89
C GLN A 82 1.03 -6.21 7.40
N ALA A 83 0.05 -5.38 7.73
CA ALA A 83 0.26 -4.09 8.39
C ALA A 83 -0.99 -3.67 9.17
N LYS A 84 -0.86 -2.72 10.11
CA LYS A 84 -1.99 -2.14 10.86
C LYS A 84 -3.06 -1.52 9.92
N SER A 85 -4.27 -1.31 10.44
CA SER A 85 -5.29 -0.55 9.70
C SER A 85 -4.81 0.89 9.43
N GLY A 86 -5.38 1.56 8.42
CA GLY A 86 -4.98 2.92 8.04
C GLY A 86 -3.63 3.06 7.32
N MET A 87 -2.72 2.08 7.40
CA MET A 87 -1.35 2.15 6.81
C MET A 87 -1.27 2.23 5.27
N GLY A 88 -2.39 2.32 4.55
CA GLY A 88 -2.39 2.51 3.10
C GLY A 88 -2.21 1.23 2.26
N LYS A 89 -2.48 0.04 2.82
CA LYS A 89 -2.47 -1.25 2.08
C LYS A 89 -3.35 -1.24 0.84
N THR A 90 -4.51 -0.57 0.89
CA THR A 90 -5.44 -0.45 -0.24
C THR A 90 -4.78 0.22 -1.45
N THR A 91 -4.05 1.31 -1.21
CA THR A 91 -3.29 2.04 -2.24
C THR A 91 -2.24 1.18 -2.92
N VAL A 92 -1.61 0.23 -2.21
CA VAL A 92 -0.61 -0.68 -2.78
C VAL A 92 -1.21 -1.49 -3.94
N PHE A 93 -2.31 -2.22 -3.68
CA PHE A 93 -2.89 -3.06 -4.72
C PHE A 93 -3.58 -2.23 -5.81
N ILE A 94 -4.18 -1.08 -5.50
CA ILE A 94 -4.80 -0.20 -6.51
C ILE A 94 -3.74 0.34 -7.48
N LEU A 95 -2.61 0.87 -6.98
CA LEU A 95 -1.54 1.35 -7.85
C LEU A 95 -0.92 0.19 -8.65
N ALA A 96 -0.68 -0.96 -8.02
CA ALA A 96 -0.12 -2.12 -8.68
C ALA A 96 -1.00 -2.65 -9.82
N THR A 97 -2.31 -2.80 -9.60
CA THR A 97 -3.22 -3.31 -10.63
C THR A 97 -3.42 -2.29 -11.74
N LEU A 98 -3.63 -0.99 -11.43
CA LEU A 98 -3.76 0.05 -12.46
C LEU A 98 -2.47 0.23 -13.28
N GLN A 99 -1.29 0.09 -12.67
CA GLN A 99 -0.02 0.12 -13.38
C GLN A 99 0.09 -1.03 -14.39
N GLN A 100 -0.31 -2.25 -14.02
CA GLN A 100 -0.23 -3.43 -14.89
C GLN A 100 -1.39 -3.53 -15.90
N LEU A 101 -2.53 -2.93 -15.59
CA LEU A 101 -3.77 -3.05 -16.36
C LEU A 101 -3.58 -2.64 -17.83
N LYS A 102 -4.03 -3.51 -18.74
CA LYS A 102 -4.22 -3.25 -20.17
C LYS A 102 -5.70 -3.43 -20.45
N PRO A 103 -6.52 -2.35 -20.46
CA PRO A 103 -7.96 -2.46 -20.61
C PRO A 103 -8.35 -3.14 -21.93
N VAL A 104 -9.27 -4.09 -21.86
CA VAL A 104 -9.91 -4.72 -23.02
C VAL A 104 -11.42 -4.64 -22.81
N ASP A 105 -12.14 -4.06 -23.78
CA ASP A 105 -13.58 -3.86 -23.64
C ASP A 105 -14.33 -5.18 -23.47
N GLY A 106 -15.25 -5.20 -22.50
CA GLY A 106 -16.05 -6.38 -22.16
C GLY A 106 -15.31 -7.45 -21.32
N GLN A 107 -14.04 -7.25 -20.97
CA GLN A 107 -13.26 -8.21 -20.16
C GLN A 107 -12.98 -7.68 -18.74
N VAL A 108 -13.02 -8.58 -17.75
CA VAL A 108 -12.61 -8.29 -16.37
C VAL A 108 -11.17 -8.76 -16.19
N SER A 109 -10.24 -7.81 -16.02
CA SER A 109 -8.81 -8.12 -15.84
C SER A 109 -8.35 -8.11 -14.39
N VAL A 110 -9.16 -7.57 -13.46
CA VAL A 110 -8.81 -7.41 -12.04
C VAL A 110 -10.04 -7.76 -11.20
N LEU A 111 -9.86 -8.62 -10.20
CA LEU A 111 -10.87 -8.96 -9.20
C LEU A 111 -10.30 -8.63 -7.81
N VAL A 112 -11.07 -7.89 -7.00
CA VAL A 112 -10.74 -7.63 -5.60
C VAL A 112 -11.86 -8.17 -4.73
N LEU A 113 -11.51 -9.03 -3.76
CA LEU A 113 -12.43 -9.65 -2.82
C LEU A 113 -12.23 -9.06 -1.43
N CYS A 114 -13.33 -8.84 -0.70
CA CYS A 114 -13.29 -8.35 0.68
C CYS A 114 -14.52 -8.84 1.47
N HIS A 115 -14.44 -8.75 2.80
CA HIS A 115 -15.39 -9.41 3.71
C HIS A 115 -16.60 -8.55 4.12
N THR A 116 -16.69 -7.28 3.71
CA THR A 116 -17.87 -6.42 3.96
C THR A 116 -18.22 -5.56 2.75
N SER A 117 -19.52 -5.31 2.59
CA SER A 117 -20.07 -4.43 1.53
C SER A 117 -19.55 -2.99 1.65
N ASN A 118 -19.41 -2.46 2.87
CA ASN A 118 -18.86 -1.12 3.12
C ASN A 118 -17.41 -1.00 2.63
N LEU A 119 -16.60 -2.04 2.83
CA LEU A 119 -15.22 -2.09 2.34
C LEU A 119 -15.19 -2.22 0.81
N ALA A 120 -16.11 -2.99 0.20
CA ALA A 120 -16.24 -3.10 -1.25
C ALA A 120 -16.54 -1.74 -1.90
N PHE A 121 -17.51 -0.98 -1.36
CA PHE A 121 -17.81 0.37 -1.84
C PHE A 121 -16.65 1.35 -1.63
N SER A 122 -15.96 1.29 -0.49
CA SER A 122 -14.78 2.12 -0.23
C SER A 122 -13.65 1.82 -1.23
N ILE A 123 -13.34 0.55 -1.49
CA ILE A 123 -12.33 0.13 -2.47
C ILE A 123 -12.71 0.57 -3.88
N ARG A 124 -13.99 0.43 -4.27
CA ARG A 124 -14.48 0.94 -5.56
C ARG A 124 -14.28 2.44 -5.69
N HIS A 125 -14.67 3.21 -4.66
CA HIS A 125 -14.50 4.66 -4.68
C HIS A 125 -13.01 5.04 -4.80
N GLU A 126 -12.13 4.36 -4.07
CA GLU A 126 -10.68 4.54 -4.23
C GLU A 126 -10.20 4.28 -5.66
N TYR A 127 -10.62 3.17 -6.29
CA TYR A 127 -10.31 2.92 -7.71
C TYR A 127 -10.81 4.05 -8.62
N GLU A 128 -12.06 4.51 -8.45
CA GLU A 128 -12.64 5.62 -9.23
C GLU A 128 -11.84 6.93 -9.06
N ARG A 129 -11.28 7.21 -7.87
CA ARG A 129 -10.35 8.34 -7.67
C ARG A 129 -9.03 8.13 -8.41
N PHE A 130 -8.38 6.98 -8.22
CA PHE A 130 -7.05 6.69 -8.79
C PHE A 130 -7.07 6.59 -10.32
N CYS A 131 -8.15 6.10 -10.92
CA CYS A 131 -8.31 6.00 -12.37
C CYS A 131 -8.89 7.26 -13.05
N LYS A 132 -8.99 8.41 -12.35
CA LYS A 132 -9.52 9.69 -12.86
C LYS A 132 -8.96 10.11 -14.23
N TYR A 133 -7.71 9.78 -14.51
CA TYR A 133 -7.03 10.11 -15.78
C TYR A 133 -6.95 8.95 -16.78
N MET A 134 -7.62 7.82 -16.51
CA MET A 134 -7.64 6.62 -17.34
C MET A 134 -9.05 6.32 -17.87
N SER A 135 -9.50 7.05 -18.89
CA SER A 135 -10.89 6.99 -19.40
C SER A 135 -11.37 5.60 -19.88
N ALA A 136 -10.45 4.70 -20.25
CA ALA A 136 -10.76 3.33 -20.66
C ALA A 136 -11.03 2.38 -19.47
N VAL A 137 -10.69 2.78 -18.24
CA VAL A 137 -10.86 1.94 -17.04
C VAL A 137 -12.29 2.05 -16.53
N LYS A 138 -12.93 0.90 -16.33
CA LYS A 138 -14.29 0.76 -15.81
C LYS A 138 -14.22 0.00 -14.49
N VAL A 139 -14.89 0.52 -13.46
CA VAL A 139 -14.85 -0.04 -12.10
C VAL A 139 -16.28 -0.37 -11.68
N LEU A 140 -16.50 -1.58 -11.16
CA LEU A 140 -17.78 -2.06 -10.66
C LEU A 140 -17.58 -2.70 -9.28
N ALA A 141 -18.62 -2.68 -8.45
CA ALA A 141 -18.68 -3.42 -7.20
C ALA A 141 -19.99 -4.20 -7.16
N PHE A 142 -19.89 -5.46 -6.77
CA PHE A 142 -21.03 -6.35 -6.55
C PHE A 142 -21.05 -6.72 -5.07
N VAL A 143 -22.21 -6.56 -4.45
CA VAL A 143 -22.48 -6.92 -3.05
C VAL A 143 -23.80 -7.68 -3.03
N GLY A 144 -23.91 -8.66 -2.13
CA GLY A 144 -25.16 -9.38 -1.84
C GLY A 144 -25.99 -8.69 -0.78
#